data_AF-A0A814TYQ9-F1
#
_entry.id   AF-A0A814TYQ9-F1
#
_cell.length_a   1.000
_cell.length_b   1.000
_cell.length_c   1.000
_cell.angle_alpha   90.00
_cell.angle_beta   90.00
_cell.angle_gamma   90.00
#
_symmetry.space_group_name_H-M   'P 1'
#
loop_
_entity.id
_entity.type
_entity.pdbx_description
1 polymer ?
#
loop_
_entity_poly.entity_id
_entity_poly.type
_entity_poly.pdbx_seq_one_letter_code
_entity_poly.pdbx_strand_id
1 'polypeptide(L)'
;MNDEWSRCPICFEDYSLTHRPTTFVCGHSTCVDHTTGPKRLHHCPICRHPLREHDEHHVSYNLEEASRLFQLIKNNIDWSTIQLPSVPVIIQEENNASAMIKRDEIYARQLQAELNRGTVNESSQRAQVPTRNPTLPLQEIRTNPTALGRNQVSGHQKGCGHRCDLVSTRQCCLCSDRRPHHRDNAYPAYVDGRGVVNQVARDEYYCTTCKRR
;
A
#
# COMPACT_ATOMS: atom_id res chain seq x y z
N MET A 1 -21.33 -18.47 1.25
CA MET A 1 -20.52 -17.24 1.21
C MET A 1 -21.45 -16.10 1.55
N ASN A 2 -21.18 -15.37 2.63
CA ASN A 2 -22.12 -14.37 3.18
C ASN A 2 -22.26 -13.19 2.22
N ASP A 3 -23.49 -12.83 1.87
CA ASP A 3 -23.87 -11.68 1.04
C ASP A 3 -23.62 -10.32 1.74
N GLU A 4 -22.78 -10.28 2.77
CA GLU A 4 -22.57 -9.11 3.65
C GLU A 4 -21.83 -7.96 2.94
N TRP A 5 -21.22 -8.23 1.78
CA TRP A 5 -20.43 -7.28 1.00
C TRP A 5 -21.25 -6.50 -0.03
N SER A 6 -22.55 -6.82 -0.22
CA SER A 6 -23.42 -6.11 -1.16
C SER A 6 -24.13 -4.89 -0.57
N ARG A 7 -23.88 -4.57 0.71
CA ARG A 7 -24.58 -3.52 1.45
C ARG A 7 -23.69 -2.33 1.78
N CYS A 8 -24.29 -1.15 1.79
CA CYS A 8 -23.63 0.03 2.29
C CYS A 8 -23.52 -0.02 3.82
N PRO A 9 -22.33 0.19 4.42
CA PRO A 9 -22.15 0.15 5.87
C PRO A 9 -22.78 1.35 6.60
N ILE A 10 -23.32 2.35 5.87
CA ILE A 10 -23.90 3.56 6.45
C ILE A 10 -25.43 3.47 6.48
N CYS A 11 -26.07 3.18 5.34
CA CYS A 11 -27.53 3.03 5.28
C CYS A 11 -28.02 1.58 5.36
N PHE A 12 -27.13 0.58 5.29
CA PHE A 12 -27.45 -0.85 5.28
C PHE A 12 -28.30 -1.34 4.10
N GLU A 13 -28.54 -0.48 3.11
CA GLU A 13 -29.20 -0.82 1.87
C GLU A 13 -28.26 -1.54 0.91
N ASP A 14 -28.82 -2.44 0.10
CA ASP A 14 -28.11 -3.12 -0.97
C ASP A 14 -27.75 -2.15 -2.10
N TYR A 15 -26.56 -2.31 -2.67
CA TYR A 15 -26.13 -1.50 -3.80
C TYR A 15 -27.03 -1.72 -5.02
N SER A 16 -27.51 -0.61 -5.60
CA SER A 16 -28.48 -0.62 -6.69
C SER A 16 -28.34 0.65 -7.54
N LEU A 17 -29.23 0.81 -8.54
CA LEU A 17 -29.29 2.03 -9.35
C LEU A 17 -29.57 3.29 -8.52
N THR A 18 -30.30 3.15 -7.41
CA THR A 18 -30.58 4.23 -6.45
C THR A 18 -29.50 4.33 -5.37
N HIS A 19 -28.86 3.22 -5.01
CA HIS A 19 -27.77 3.16 -4.04
C HIS A 19 -26.44 2.84 -4.73
N ARG A 20 -25.90 3.81 -5.47
CA ARG A 20 -24.69 3.60 -6.28
C ARG A 20 -23.46 3.46 -5.38
N PRO A 21 -22.65 2.40 -5.52
CA PRO A 21 -21.42 2.26 -4.75
C PRO A 21 -20.33 3.23 -5.24
N THR A 22 -19.54 3.72 -4.31
CA THR A 22 -18.21 4.31 -4.56
C THR A 22 -17.22 3.64 -3.62
N THR A 23 -15.97 3.50 -4.08
CA THR A 23 -14.91 2.83 -3.34
C THR A 23 -13.83 3.81 -2.98
N PHE A 24 -13.48 3.85 -1.70
CA PHE A 24 -12.37 4.65 -1.21
C PHE A 24 -11.02 4.04 -1.60
N VAL A 25 -9.95 4.84 -1.51
CA VAL A 25 -8.56 4.38 -1.71
C VAL A 25 -8.15 3.22 -0.79
N CYS A 26 -8.82 3.05 0.34
CA CYS A 26 -8.61 1.94 1.26
C CYS A 26 -9.32 0.64 0.87
N GLY A 27 -10.01 0.60 -0.27
CA GLY A 27 -10.72 -0.58 -0.80
C GLY A 27 -12.12 -0.82 -0.23
N HIS A 28 -12.59 0.00 0.72
CA HIS A 28 -13.95 -0.09 1.25
C HIS A 28 -14.96 0.70 0.40
N SER A 29 -16.18 0.20 0.30
CA SER A 29 -17.25 0.82 -0.48
C SER A 29 -18.38 1.38 0.38
N THR A 30 -18.99 2.48 -0.08
CA THR A 30 -20.19 3.12 0.50
C THR A 30 -21.09 3.66 -0.61
N CYS A 31 -22.33 4.08 -0.34
CA CYS A 31 -23.12 4.80 -1.34
C CYS A 31 -22.50 6.17 -1.65
N VAL A 32 -22.57 6.57 -2.92
CA VAL A 32 -22.11 7.90 -3.40
C VAL A 32 -22.73 9.03 -2.58
N ASP A 33 -24.03 8.96 -2.28
CA ASP A 33 -24.74 10.01 -1.54
C ASP A 33 -24.17 10.25 -0.13
N HIS A 34 -23.57 9.23 0.49
CA HIS A 34 -22.90 9.36 1.79
C HIS A 34 -21.49 9.95 1.70
N THR A 35 -20.96 10.14 0.48
CA THR A 35 -19.64 10.71 0.25
C THR A 35 -19.70 12.15 -0.27
N THR A 36 -20.78 12.51 -0.97
CA THR A 36 -20.92 13.81 -1.64
C THR A 36 -21.76 14.85 -0.88
N GLY A 37 -22.45 14.45 0.20
CA GLY A 37 -23.31 15.33 0.99
C GLY A 37 -22.61 16.40 1.84
N PRO A 38 -23.37 17.29 2.51
CA PRO A 38 -22.84 18.37 3.37
C PRO A 38 -22.05 17.85 4.58
N LYS A 39 -22.23 16.56 4.92
CA LYS A 39 -21.45 15.83 5.92
C LYS A 39 -20.41 14.96 5.22
N ARG A 40 -19.50 15.58 4.47
CA ARG A 40 -18.40 14.84 3.84
C ARG A 40 -17.64 14.05 4.91
N LEU A 41 -17.40 12.79 4.62
CA LEU A 41 -16.60 11.94 5.49
C LEU A 41 -15.12 12.31 5.30
N HIS A 42 -14.47 12.71 6.38
CA HIS A 42 -13.01 12.92 6.38
C HIS A 42 -12.24 11.60 6.56
N HIS A 43 -12.93 10.52 6.93
CA HIS A 43 -12.34 9.21 7.18
C HIS A 43 -13.29 8.11 6.68
N CYS A 44 -12.72 7.00 6.22
CA CYS A 44 -13.50 5.80 5.91
C CYS A 44 -14.28 5.33 7.15
N PRO A 45 -15.60 5.08 7.06
CA PRO A 45 -16.41 4.66 8.20
C PRO A 45 -16.05 3.26 8.72
N ILE A 46 -15.40 2.43 7.89
CA ILE A 46 -15.02 1.06 8.24
C ILE A 46 -13.63 1.02 8.89
N CYS A 47 -12.59 1.44 8.17
CA CYS A 47 -11.20 1.32 8.66
C CYS A 47 -10.60 2.61 9.21
N ARG A 48 -11.33 3.74 9.16
CA ARG A 48 -10.87 5.07 9.59
C ARG A 48 -9.65 5.58 8.81
N HIS A 49 -9.38 5.05 7.63
CA HIS A 49 -8.36 5.62 6.74
C HIS A 49 -8.75 7.08 6.38
N PRO A 50 -7.84 8.05 6.50
CA PRO A 50 -8.13 9.44 6.16
C PRO A 50 -8.44 9.57 4.67
N LEU A 51 -9.49 10.30 4.33
CA LEU A 51 -9.87 10.62 2.96
C LEU A 51 -9.35 12.02 2.64
N ARG A 52 -8.53 12.17 1.60
CA ARG A 52 -7.99 13.48 1.20
C ARG A 52 -9.06 14.25 0.44
N GLU A 53 -9.05 15.58 0.56
CA GLU A 53 -10.04 16.45 -0.10
C GLU A 53 -10.03 16.32 -1.63
N HIS A 54 -8.89 15.90 -2.20
CA HIS A 54 -8.68 15.68 -3.63
C HIS A 54 -8.78 14.22 -4.07
N ASP A 55 -9.14 13.30 -3.16
CA ASP A 55 -9.44 11.93 -3.58
C ASP A 55 -10.75 12.01 -4.37
N GLU A 56 -10.63 12.05 -5.70
CA GLU A 56 -11.78 11.99 -6.59
C GLU A 56 -12.53 10.71 -6.26
N HIS A 57 -13.73 10.87 -5.70
CA HIS A 57 -14.61 9.76 -5.39
C HIS A 57 -15.14 9.26 -6.72
N HIS A 58 -14.36 8.42 -7.38
CA HIS A 58 -14.80 7.83 -8.62
C HIS A 58 -15.99 6.94 -8.29
N VAL A 59 -17.12 7.23 -8.93
CA VAL A 59 -18.18 6.23 -9.08
C VAL A 59 -17.52 5.10 -9.85
N SER A 60 -17.14 4.05 -9.14
CA SER A 60 -16.65 2.84 -9.75
C SER A 60 -17.85 2.17 -10.41
N TYR A 61 -18.24 2.66 -11.59
CA TYR A 61 -19.20 1.98 -12.47
C TYR A 61 -18.78 0.53 -12.71
N ASN A 62 -17.46 0.28 -12.65
CA ASN A 62 -16.86 -1.04 -12.70
C ASN A 62 -17.33 -1.97 -11.56
N LEU A 63 -17.79 -1.47 -10.40
CA LEU A 63 -18.33 -2.32 -9.33
C LEU A 63 -19.83 -2.62 -9.48
N GLU A 64 -20.60 -1.77 -10.14
CA GLU A 64 -21.97 -2.09 -10.52
C GLU A 64 -21.97 -3.14 -11.64
N GLU A 65 -21.13 -2.94 -12.66
CA GLU A 65 -20.91 -3.94 -13.72
C GLU A 65 -20.26 -5.20 -13.18
N ALA A 66 -19.22 -5.12 -12.33
CA ALA A 66 -18.62 -6.31 -11.72
C ALA A 66 -19.58 -7.00 -10.75
N SER A 67 -20.40 -6.28 -9.98
CA SER A 67 -21.42 -6.93 -9.13
C SER A 67 -22.52 -7.56 -9.97
N ARG A 68 -22.95 -6.92 -11.05
CA ARG A 68 -23.92 -7.52 -11.99
C ARG A 68 -23.33 -8.72 -12.71
N LEU A 69 -22.10 -8.63 -13.22
CA LEU A 69 -21.38 -9.76 -13.82
C LEU A 69 -21.21 -10.87 -12.79
N PHE A 70 -20.81 -10.55 -11.56
CA PHE A 70 -20.63 -11.52 -10.49
C PHE A 70 -21.94 -12.21 -10.13
N GLN A 71 -23.05 -11.47 -10.03
CA GLN A 71 -24.38 -12.05 -9.78
C GLN A 71 -24.90 -12.85 -10.98
N LEU A 72 -24.68 -12.38 -12.21
CA LEU A 72 -25.01 -13.12 -13.45
C LEU A 72 -24.21 -14.43 -13.54
N ILE A 73 -22.91 -14.39 -13.27
CA ILE A 73 -22.01 -15.55 -13.19
C ILE A 73 -22.49 -16.48 -12.07
N LYS A 74 -22.75 -15.95 -10.87
CA LYS A 74 -23.20 -16.74 -9.71
C LYS A 74 -24.51 -17.48 -9.99
N ASN A 75 -25.46 -16.84 -10.67
CA ASN A 75 -26.80 -17.38 -10.90
C ASN A 75 -26.94 -18.24 -12.17
N ASN A 76 -26.11 -18.01 -13.21
CA ASN A 76 -26.18 -18.76 -14.47
C ASN A 76 -25.10 -19.86 -14.59
N ILE A 77 -24.19 -19.95 -13.63
CA ILE A 77 -23.23 -21.05 -13.56
C ILE A 77 -23.69 -22.04 -12.51
N ASP A 78 -23.97 -23.26 -12.95
CA ASP A 78 -24.10 -24.39 -12.04
C ASP A 78 -22.72 -24.76 -11.51
N TRP A 79 -22.36 -24.18 -10.37
CA TRP A 79 -21.08 -24.42 -9.69
C TRP A 79 -20.81 -25.89 -9.38
N SER A 80 -21.84 -26.76 -9.37
CA SER A 80 -21.66 -28.19 -9.18
C SER A 80 -21.11 -28.91 -10.43
N THR A 81 -21.23 -28.29 -11.61
CA THR A 81 -20.74 -28.83 -12.89
C THR A 81 -19.33 -28.37 -13.25
N ILE A 82 -18.81 -27.35 -12.58
CA ILE A 82 -17.42 -26.93 -12.76
C ILE A 82 -16.51 -27.87 -11.98
N GLN A 83 -15.99 -28.89 -12.66
CA GLN A 83 -14.72 -29.47 -12.27
C GLN A 83 -13.63 -28.45 -12.58
N LEU A 84 -13.17 -27.72 -11.56
CA LEU A 84 -11.95 -26.94 -11.69
C LEU A 84 -10.88 -27.91 -12.19
N PRO A 85 -10.23 -27.65 -13.35
CA PRO A 85 -9.13 -28.48 -13.77
C PRO A 85 -8.14 -28.50 -12.61
N SER A 86 -7.74 -29.70 -12.18
CA SER A 86 -6.63 -29.86 -11.28
C SER A 86 -5.41 -29.32 -12.01
N VAL A 87 -5.16 -28.01 -11.88
CA VAL A 87 -3.98 -27.38 -12.45
C VAL A 87 -2.81 -28.05 -11.73
N PRO A 88 -2.01 -28.89 -12.42
CA PRO A 88 -0.77 -29.32 -11.81
C PRO A 88 0.00 -28.03 -11.52
N VAL A 89 0.42 -27.85 -10.27
CA VAL A 89 1.34 -26.80 -9.88
C VAL A 89 2.66 -27.08 -10.61
N ILE A 90 2.76 -26.64 -11.86
CA ILE A 90 4.01 -26.62 -12.59
C ILE A 90 4.72 -25.35 -12.13
N ILE A 91 5.63 -25.52 -11.17
CA ILE A 91 6.62 -24.50 -10.84
C ILE A 91 7.55 -24.42 -12.06
N GLN A 92 7.23 -23.56 -13.02
CA GLN A 92 8.21 -23.07 -13.99
C GLN A 92 8.81 -21.77 -13.44
N GLU A 93 9.86 -21.91 -12.63
CA GLU A 93 10.67 -20.80 -12.09
C GLU A 93 11.61 -20.18 -13.13
N GLU A 94 11.70 -20.74 -14.33
CA GLU A 94 12.61 -20.25 -15.35
C GLU A 94 11.82 -19.57 -16.46
N ASN A 95 11.76 -18.22 -16.44
CA ASN A 95 11.74 -17.34 -17.63
C ASN A 95 11.35 -15.87 -17.34
N ASN A 96 10.97 -15.51 -16.11
CA ASN A 96 10.58 -14.12 -15.80
C ASN A 96 11.74 -13.12 -15.80
N ALA A 97 12.98 -13.56 -15.55
CA ALA A 97 14.16 -12.69 -15.59
C ALA A 97 14.45 -12.16 -17.00
N SER A 98 14.34 -13.00 -18.04
CA SER A 98 14.53 -12.60 -19.44
C SER A 98 13.43 -11.66 -19.96
N ALA A 99 12.22 -11.73 -19.40
CA ALA A 99 11.14 -10.81 -19.74
C ALA A 99 11.31 -9.42 -19.09
N MET A 100 11.89 -9.35 -17.88
CA MET A 100 12.23 -8.09 -17.21
C MET A 100 13.39 -7.37 -17.91
N ILE A 101 14.47 -8.08 -18.26
CA ILE A 101 15.63 -7.47 -18.95
C ILE A 101 15.20 -6.81 -20.28
N LYS A 102 14.28 -7.44 -21.02
CA LYS A 102 13.76 -6.87 -22.27
C LYS A 102 12.90 -5.61 -22.06
N ARG A 103 12.22 -5.48 -20.92
CA ARG A 103 11.45 -4.26 -20.60
C ARG A 103 12.36 -3.09 -20.27
N ASP A 104 13.41 -3.33 -19.49
CA ASP A 104 14.37 -2.28 -19.11
C ASP A 104 15.14 -1.75 -20.32
N GLU A 105 15.50 -2.62 -21.28
CA GLU A 105 16.12 -2.21 -22.54
C GLU A 105 15.19 -1.35 -23.42
N ILE A 106 13.89 -1.66 -23.47
CA ILE A 106 12.89 -0.87 -24.21
C ILE A 106 12.73 0.51 -23.57
N TYR A 107 12.68 0.56 -22.23
CA TYR A 107 12.53 1.81 -21.50
C TYR A 107 13.76 2.73 -21.64
N ALA A 108 14.97 2.16 -21.57
CA ALA A 108 16.20 2.90 -21.80
C ALA A 108 16.29 3.49 -23.21
N ARG A 109 15.84 2.76 -24.24
CA ARG A 109 15.79 3.26 -25.63
C ARG A 109 14.78 4.39 -25.81
N GLN A 110 13.63 4.32 -25.15
CA GLN A 110 12.62 5.38 -25.20
C GLN A 110 13.14 6.67 -24.55
N LEU A 111 13.77 6.56 -23.37
CA LEU A 111 14.34 7.71 -22.67
C LEU A 111 15.45 8.40 -23.48
N GLN A 112 16.32 7.62 -24.13
CA GLN A 112 17.37 8.16 -25.01
C GLN A 112 16.77 8.87 -26.24
N ALA A 113 15.67 8.35 -26.80
CA ALA A 113 14.98 8.98 -27.92
C ALA A 113 14.33 10.31 -27.54
N GLU A 114 13.81 10.44 -26.33
CA GLU A 114 13.26 11.71 -25.81
C GLU A 114 14.34 12.76 -25.55
N LEU A 115 15.47 12.37 -24.97
CA LEU A 115 16.65 13.23 -24.82
C LEU A 115 17.14 13.78 -26.17
N ASN A 116 17.19 12.93 -27.19
CA ASN A 116 17.59 13.35 -28.53
C ASN A 116 16.54 14.23 -29.22
N ARG A 117 15.25 14.12 -28.87
CA ARG A 117 14.19 15.01 -29.37
C ARG A 117 14.23 16.42 -28.75
N GLY A 118 14.80 16.56 -27.56
CA GLY A 118 14.92 17.85 -26.87
C GLY A 118 16.04 18.77 -27.37
N THR A 119 16.90 18.33 -28.30
CA THR A 119 18.11 19.09 -28.70
C THR A 119 17.99 19.85 -30.02
N VAL A 120 16.81 19.88 -30.65
CA VAL A 120 16.58 20.62 -31.90
C VAL A 120 15.53 21.71 -31.68
N ASN A 121 15.93 22.81 -31.01
CA ASN A 121 15.42 24.18 -31.19
C ASN A 121 15.84 25.08 -30.02
N GLU A 122 17.13 25.41 -29.91
CA GLU A 122 17.56 26.58 -29.13
C GLU A 122 18.65 27.34 -29.89
N SER A 123 18.22 28.07 -30.91
CA SER A 123 18.99 29.16 -31.49
C SER A 123 18.09 30.38 -31.64
N SER A 124 17.85 31.08 -30.53
CA SER A 124 17.71 32.54 -30.45
C SER A 124 17.21 32.96 -29.07
N GLN A 125 18.11 33.40 -28.19
CA GLN A 125 18.19 34.80 -27.76
C GLN A 125 19.23 34.94 -26.65
N ARG A 126 20.17 35.85 -26.92
CA ARG A 126 21.35 36.18 -26.14
C ARG A 126 20.93 37.19 -25.08
N ALA A 127 20.87 36.77 -23.81
CA ALA A 127 20.84 37.68 -22.68
C ALA A 127 22.06 37.41 -21.79
N GLN A 128 22.89 38.43 -21.64
CA GLN A 128 24.10 38.43 -20.84
C GLN A 128 23.73 38.31 -19.35
N VAL A 129 24.36 37.38 -18.63
CA VAL A 129 24.32 37.30 -17.16
C VAL A 129 25.75 37.33 -16.62
N PRO A 130 26.03 38.10 -15.54
CA PRO A 130 27.39 38.32 -15.06
C PRO A 130 27.94 37.12 -14.29
N THR A 131 29.21 36.85 -14.52
CA THR A 131 30.03 35.88 -13.80
C THR A 131 30.21 36.25 -12.33
N ARG A 132 29.83 35.34 -11.42
CA ARG A 132 30.41 35.26 -10.07
C ARG A 132 30.64 33.80 -9.69
N ASN A 133 31.91 33.40 -9.73
CA ASN A 133 32.43 32.28 -8.95
C ASN A 133 32.25 32.61 -7.46
N PRO A 134 31.88 31.61 -6.66
CA PRO A 134 32.80 31.25 -5.59
C PRO A 134 33.02 29.74 -5.50
N THR A 135 34.30 29.38 -5.56
CA THR A 135 34.87 28.12 -5.11
C THR A 135 34.47 27.86 -3.67
N LEU A 136 33.77 26.75 -3.41
CA LEU A 136 33.64 26.17 -2.07
C LEU A 136 34.29 24.78 -2.07
N PRO A 137 35.12 24.46 -1.07
CA PRO A 137 35.85 23.21 -1.02
C PRO A 137 34.93 22.05 -0.64
N LEU A 138 35.07 20.94 -1.37
CA LEU A 138 34.57 19.61 -1.00
C LEU A 138 35.06 19.27 0.41
N GLN A 139 34.16 19.34 1.40
CA GLN A 139 34.35 18.66 2.67
C GLN A 139 33.89 17.21 2.53
N GLU A 140 34.84 16.31 2.69
CA GLU A 140 34.67 14.86 2.78
C GLU A 140 33.59 14.51 3.80
N ILE A 141 32.54 13.81 3.33
CA ILE A 141 31.60 13.12 4.22
C ILE A 141 32.36 11.94 4.83
N ARG A 142 33.01 12.19 5.96
CA ARG A 142 33.50 11.14 6.85
C ARG A 142 32.29 10.44 7.47
N THR A 143 32.00 9.22 7.02
CA THR A 143 31.19 8.27 7.76
C THR A 143 31.91 7.94 9.06
N ASN A 144 31.46 8.52 10.18
CA ASN A 144 31.82 8.08 11.52
C ASN A 144 30.75 7.09 12.03
N PRO A 145 31.03 5.78 12.10
CA PRO A 145 30.14 4.80 12.71
C PRO A 145 30.41 4.69 14.21
N THR A 146 30.27 5.78 14.98
CA THR A 146 30.39 5.68 16.44
C THR A 146 29.72 6.86 17.14
N ALA A 147 28.43 6.71 17.43
CA ALA A 147 27.77 7.42 18.51
C ALA A 147 26.80 6.47 19.21
N LEU A 148 27.38 5.60 20.04
CA LEU A 148 26.71 4.95 21.16
C LEU A 148 26.26 6.05 22.15
N GLY A 149 25.14 6.69 21.87
CA GLY A 149 24.42 7.55 22.81
C GLY A 149 23.32 6.75 23.49
N ARG A 150 23.62 6.12 24.63
CA ARG A 150 22.60 5.64 25.57
C ARG A 150 21.84 6.83 26.18
N ASN A 151 20.56 6.58 26.50
CA ASN A 151 19.67 7.33 27.40
C ASN A 151 18.92 8.55 26.86
N GLN A 152 17.99 8.31 25.92
CA GLN A 152 16.65 8.92 26.06
C GLN A 152 15.60 7.82 25.90
N VAL A 153 14.86 7.56 26.98
CA VAL A 153 13.78 6.57 27.02
C VAL A 153 12.54 7.20 26.37
N SER A 154 12.63 7.41 25.05
CA SER A 154 11.63 8.09 24.22
C SER A 154 10.46 7.16 23.84
N GLY A 155 9.87 6.48 24.83
CA GLY A 155 8.66 5.70 24.61
C GLY A 155 7.45 6.41 25.20
N HIS A 156 6.32 6.36 24.49
CA HIS A 156 5.05 6.89 24.98
C HIS A 156 4.41 5.90 25.95
N GLN A 157 3.90 6.41 27.07
CA GLN A 157 3.18 5.57 28.03
C GLN A 157 1.90 5.01 27.40
N LYS A 158 1.74 3.69 27.46
CA LYS A 158 0.58 2.96 26.94
C LYS A 158 -0.34 2.50 28.04
N GLY A 159 -1.56 2.12 27.68
CA GLY A 159 -2.57 1.62 28.64
C GLY A 159 -2.13 0.36 29.40
N CYS A 160 -1.20 -0.42 28.85
CA CYS A 160 -0.58 -1.58 29.50
C CYS A 160 0.54 -1.24 30.51
N GLY A 161 0.72 0.04 30.85
CA GLY A 161 1.61 0.47 31.94
C GLY A 161 3.11 0.52 31.60
N HIS A 162 3.50 0.43 30.33
CA HIS A 162 4.90 0.61 29.91
C HIS A 162 5.04 1.60 28.77
N ARG A 163 6.30 2.00 28.52
CA ARG A 163 6.67 2.91 27.45
C ARG A 163 6.95 2.14 26.17
N CYS A 164 6.30 2.53 25.09
CA CYS A 164 6.44 1.91 23.78
C CYS A 164 6.71 3.00 22.73
N ASP A 165 7.54 2.69 21.73
CA ASP A 165 7.96 3.65 20.70
C ASP A 165 6.83 3.93 19.69
N LEU A 166 5.80 3.08 19.64
CA LEU A 166 4.65 3.27 18.78
C LEU A 166 3.87 4.51 19.24
N VAL A 167 3.80 5.58 18.44
CA VAL A 167 3.19 6.85 18.87
C VAL A 167 1.68 6.93 18.57
N SER A 168 1.24 6.27 17.51
CA SER A 168 -0.07 6.48 16.88
C SER A 168 -1.25 5.78 17.56
N THR A 169 -0.98 4.78 18.41
CA THR A 169 -2.04 3.94 19.00
C THR A 169 -1.98 3.98 20.54
N ARG A 170 -3.09 3.65 21.21
CA ARG A 170 -3.13 3.54 22.68
C ARG A 170 -2.52 2.23 23.21
N GLN A 171 -2.40 1.23 22.35
CA GLN A 171 -1.82 -0.09 22.66
C GLN A 171 -0.32 -0.10 22.32
N CYS A 172 0.46 -0.90 23.04
CA CYS A 172 1.87 -1.15 22.66
C CYS A 172 1.95 -2.22 21.55
N CYS A 173 3.14 -2.40 20.95
CA CYS A 173 3.38 -3.42 19.91
C CYS A 173 2.86 -4.81 20.33
N LEU A 174 3.20 -5.24 21.55
CA LEU A 174 2.81 -6.55 22.09
C LEU A 174 1.29 -6.66 22.29
N CYS A 175 0.64 -5.64 22.87
CA CYS A 175 -0.79 -5.67 23.13
C CYS A 175 -1.65 -5.48 21.86
N SER A 176 -1.12 -4.81 20.84
CA SER A 176 -1.79 -4.67 19.55
C SER A 176 -1.68 -5.93 18.70
N ASP A 177 -0.64 -6.75 18.92
CA ASP A 177 -0.43 -7.96 18.14
C ASP A 177 -1.35 -9.10 18.59
N ARG A 178 -2.36 -9.38 17.77
CA ARG A 178 -3.34 -10.46 17.99
C ARG A 178 -3.03 -11.73 17.19
N ARG A 179 -1.86 -11.85 16.57
CA ARG A 179 -1.49 -13.06 15.84
C ARG A 179 -1.52 -14.29 16.77
N PRO A 180 -2.03 -15.45 16.32
CA PRO A 180 -2.00 -16.69 17.10
C PRO A 180 -0.55 -17.08 17.45
N HIS A 181 -0.35 -17.71 18.61
CA HIS A 181 0.96 -18.28 18.96
C HIS A 181 1.20 -19.56 18.16
N HIS A 182 2.25 -19.59 17.35
CA HIS A 182 2.71 -20.80 16.69
C HIS A 182 3.77 -21.50 17.54
N ARG A 183 3.77 -22.84 17.53
CA ARG A 183 4.72 -23.66 18.30
C ARG A 183 6.18 -23.36 17.94
N ASP A 184 6.44 -23.05 16.67
CA ASP A 184 7.79 -22.81 16.15
C ASP A 184 8.22 -21.33 16.23
N ASN A 185 7.35 -20.47 16.79
CA ASN A 185 7.55 -19.02 16.89
C ASN A 185 7.92 -18.32 15.56
N ALA A 186 7.56 -18.93 14.43
CA ALA A 186 7.91 -18.47 13.10
C ALA A 186 6.68 -17.89 12.38
N TYR A 187 6.82 -16.65 11.90
CA TYR A 187 5.77 -15.91 11.23
C TYR A 187 6.20 -15.51 9.81
N PRO A 188 5.25 -15.45 8.86
CA PRO A 188 5.52 -14.91 7.54
C PRO A 188 5.85 -13.42 7.64
N ALA A 189 6.93 -13.01 7.00
CA ALA A 189 7.28 -11.61 6.81
C ALA A 189 7.74 -11.40 5.37
N TYR A 190 7.41 -10.25 4.79
CA TYR A 190 7.95 -9.86 3.50
C TYR A 190 9.27 -9.15 3.70
N VAL A 191 10.29 -9.58 2.95
CA VAL A 191 11.63 -8.96 2.94
C VAL A 191 11.93 -8.51 1.53
N ASP A 192 12.28 -7.23 1.38
CA ASP A 192 12.60 -6.63 0.08
C ASP A 192 13.73 -7.41 -0.61
N GLY A 193 13.50 -7.78 -1.86
CA GLY A 193 14.45 -8.59 -2.66
C GLY A 193 14.48 -10.09 -2.33
N ARG A 194 13.73 -10.58 -1.34
CA ARG A 194 13.63 -12.01 -0.99
C ARG A 194 12.20 -12.57 -1.02
N GLY A 195 11.19 -11.70 -1.02
CA GLY A 195 9.80 -12.12 -0.98
C GLY A 195 9.33 -12.50 0.44
N VAL A 196 8.35 -13.40 0.53
CA VAL A 196 7.79 -13.84 1.81
C VAL A 196 8.68 -14.93 2.42
N VAL A 197 9.17 -14.72 3.63
CA VAL A 197 9.96 -15.68 4.41
C VAL A 197 9.20 -16.10 5.67
N ASN A 198 9.22 -17.39 6.01
CA ASN A 198 8.45 -17.98 7.12
C ASN A 198 9.30 -18.27 8.38
N GLN A 199 10.27 -17.41 8.69
CA GLN A 199 11.23 -17.65 9.77
C GLN A 199 11.46 -16.43 10.67
N VAL A 200 10.50 -15.50 10.69
CA VAL A 200 10.63 -14.29 11.49
C VAL A 200 9.97 -14.49 12.85
N ALA A 201 10.70 -14.16 13.92
CA ALA A 201 10.16 -14.18 15.27
C ALA A 201 8.97 -13.21 15.38
N ARG A 202 7.98 -13.55 16.21
CA ARG A 202 6.79 -12.69 16.40
C ARG A 202 7.16 -11.25 16.72
N ASP A 203 8.12 -11.09 17.62
CA ASP A 203 8.54 -9.84 18.20
C ASP A 203 9.62 -9.12 17.39
N GLU A 204 10.07 -9.65 16.25
CA GLU A 204 11.18 -9.10 15.46
C GLU A 204 11.04 -7.59 15.19
N TYR A 205 9.81 -7.14 14.94
CA TYR A 205 9.49 -5.74 14.64
C TYR A 205 8.95 -4.95 15.85
N TYR A 206 8.96 -5.53 17.04
CA TYR A 206 8.59 -4.81 18.26
C TYR A 206 9.70 -3.84 18.67
N CYS A 207 9.31 -2.77 19.35
CA CYS A 207 10.27 -1.90 20.00
C CYS A 207 11.06 -2.67 21.08
N THR A 208 12.27 -2.18 21.41
CA THR A 208 13.18 -2.80 22.38
C THR A 208 12.56 -2.99 23.76
N THR A 209 11.60 -2.14 24.14
CA THR A 209 10.89 -2.27 25.42
C THR A 209 9.84 -3.38 25.36
N CYS A 210 9.11 -3.53 24.25
CA CYS A 210 8.13 -4.60 24.09
C CYS A 210 8.76 -5.96 23.86
N LYS A 211 9.94 -6.05 23.23
CA LYS A 211 10.70 -7.31 23.06
C LYS A 211 11.13 -7.95 24.39
N ARG A 212 11.31 -7.16 25.44
CA ARG A 212 11.81 -7.61 26.76
C ARG A 212 10.71 -7.98 27.76
N ARG A 213 9.45 -7.99 27.33
CA ARG A 213 8.28 -8.31 28.16
C ARG A 213 7.66 -9.62 27.71
#